data_AF-U5CUB7-F1
#
_entry.id   AF-U5CUB7-F1
#
_cell.length_a   1.000
_cell.length_b   1.000
_cell.length_c   1.000
_cell.angle_alpha   90.00
_cell.angle_beta   90.00
_cell.angle_gamma   90.00
#
_symmetry.space_group_name_H-M   'P 1'
#
loop_
_entity.id
_entity.type
_entity.pdbx_description
1 polymer ?
#
loop_
_entity_poly.entity_id
_entity_poly.type
_entity_poly.pdbx_seq_one_letter_code
_entity_poly.pdbx_strand_id
1 'polypeptide(L)'
;LPRSASIASHGRKDPFLSKPKSQQMTLKGMVKDTRNMLGRYVGKWFYDKGIPFNAANSPYFPPMVSTIQRVGPGVKPPMAYELTGPILNEKVEEVKKWIEEYKQSWPRTGITLMSD
;
A
#
# COMPACT_ATOMS: atom_id res chain seq x y z
N LEU A 1 11.25 42.37 -29.11
CA LEU A 1 11.81 41.21 -28.38
C LEU A 1 12.76 41.72 -27.29
N PRO A 2 12.47 41.43 -26.01
CA PRO A 2 13.54 40.95 -25.14
C PRO A 2 13.15 39.72 -24.31
N ARG A 3 14.08 38.75 -24.35
CA ARG A 3 14.45 37.70 -23.39
C ARG A 3 13.37 37.04 -22.52
N SER A 4 13.01 35.81 -22.89
CA SER A 4 12.43 34.82 -21.97
C SER A 4 13.36 34.57 -20.79
N ALA A 5 12.83 34.76 -19.57
CA ALA A 5 13.45 34.27 -18.35
C ALA A 5 13.10 32.78 -18.18
N SER A 6 14.10 31.91 -18.31
CA SER A 6 13.96 30.51 -17.92
C SER A 6 13.92 30.41 -16.40
N ILE A 7 12.73 30.18 -15.85
CA ILE A 7 12.55 29.73 -14.47
C ILE A 7 13.02 28.28 -14.38
N ALA A 8 14.28 28.10 -14.01
CA ALA A 8 14.81 26.81 -13.58
C ALA A 8 14.14 26.43 -12.25
N SER A 9 13.02 25.71 -12.32
CA SER A 9 12.42 25.03 -11.17
C SER A 9 13.40 23.96 -10.67
N HIS A 10 14.31 24.37 -9.78
CA HIS A 10 15.05 23.43 -8.96
C HIS A 10 14.05 22.78 -8.00
N GLY A 11 13.40 21.71 -8.48
CA GLY A 11 12.53 20.88 -7.68
C GLY A 11 13.27 20.48 -6.41
N ARG A 12 12.74 20.90 -5.26
CA ARG A 12 13.25 20.54 -3.94
C ARG A 12 13.25 19.01 -3.85
N LYS A 13 14.42 18.38 -4.07
CA LYS A 13 14.55 16.93 -3.93
C LYS A 13 14.33 16.60 -2.45
N ASP A 14 13.31 15.80 -2.16
CA ASP A 14 13.03 15.33 -0.80
C ASP A 14 14.29 14.62 -0.26
N PRO A 15 14.91 15.10 0.84
CA PRO A 15 16.12 14.50 1.42
C PRO A 15 15.98 13.01 1.73
N PHE A 16 14.76 12.51 1.88
CA PHE A 16 14.48 11.11 2.18
C PHE A 16 14.50 10.21 0.93
N LEU A 17 14.31 10.75 -0.27
CA LEU A 17 14.49 9.98 -1.53
C LEU A 17 15.97 9.81 -1.89
N SER A 18 16.88 10.43 -1.13
CA SER A 18 18.32 10.28 -1.30
C SER A 18 18.83 9.03 -0.58
N LYS A 19 19.85 8.37 -1.15
CA LYS A 19 20.46 7.18 -0.53
C LYS A 19 21.03 7.56 0.85
N PRO A 20 20.79 6.75 1.90
CA PRO A 20 21.33 7.05 3.22
C PRO A 20 22.87 7.01 3.20
N LYS A 21 23.50 8.03 3.79
CA LYS A 21 24.95 8.05 4.04
C LYS A 21 25.29 7.03 5.12
N SER A 22 26.37 6.26 4.94
CA SER A 22 26.82 5.25 5.89
C SER A 22 27.33 5.90 7.19
N GLN A 23 26.59 5.73 8.28
CA GLN A 23 27.07 5.95 9.65
C GLN A 23 27.05 4.60 10.39
N GLN A 24 28.11 4.27 11.12
CA GLN A 24 28.15 3.06 11.94
C GLN A 24 27.20 3.23 13.14
N MET A 25 26.18 2.37 13.25
CA MET A 25 25.21 2.35 14.35
C MET A 25 25.10 0.94 14.96
N THR A 26 24.78 0.86 16.25
CA THR A 26 24.62 -0.41 16.99
C THR A 26 23.37 -1.18 16.53
N LEU A 27 23.38 -2.52 16.65
CA LEU A 27 22.29 -3.41 16.21
C LEU A 27 20.90 -3.01 16.75
N LYS A 28 20.81 -2.59 18.03
CA LYS A 28 19.56 -2.08 18.63
C LYS A 28 19.11 -0.75 18.01
N GLY A 29 20.07 0.12 17.64
CA GLY A 29 19.81 1.35 16.90
C GLY A 29 19.28 1.07 15.50
N MET A 30 19.92 0.16 14.77
CA MET A 30 19.50 -0.28 13.42
C MET A 30 18.04 -0.78 13.35
N VAL A 31 17.60 -1.58 14.32
CA VAL A 31 16.22 -2.09 14.36
C VAL A 31 15.22 -0.98 14.65
N LYS A 32 15.55 -0.08 15.59
CA LYS A 32 14.73 1.10 15.92
C LYS A 32 14.63 2.04 14.72
N ASP A 33 15.74 2.30 14.04
CA ASP A 33 15.79 3.17 12.87
C ASP A 33 15.06 2.59 11.66
N THR A 34 15.12 1.28 11.43
CA THR A 34 14.40 0.62 10.32
C THR A 34 12.88 0.66 10.52
N ARG A 35 12.39 0.34 11.73
CA ARG A 35 10.95 0.48 12.07
C ARG A 35 10.49 1.92 11.94
N ASN A 36 11.34 2.87 12.34
CA ASN A 36 11.09 4.30 12.19
C ASN A 36 11.09 4.75 10.72
N MET A 37 11.75 4.04 9.79
CA MET A 37 11.76 4.38 8.37
C MET A 37 10.52 3.86 7.64
N LEU A 38 10.10 2.61 7.88
CA LEU A 38 8.86 2.07 7.31
C LEU A 38 7.64 2.93 7.69
N GLY A 39 7.49 3.22 9.00
CA GLY A 39 6.40 4.06 9.49
C GLY A 39 6.41 5.46 8.87
N ARG A 40 7.59 6.04 8.63
CA ARG A 40 7.72 7.35 7.96
C ARG A 40 7.26 7.31 6.50
N TYR A 41 7.62 6.29 5.73
CA TYR A 41 7.18 6.17 4.34
C TYR A 41 5.68 5.87 4.22
N VAL A 42 5.15 4.99 5.08
CA VAL A 42 3.71 4.75 5.18
C VAL A 42 2.99 6.05 5.51
N GLY A 43 3.44 6.80 6.52
CA GLY A 43 2.84 8.08 6.89
C GLY A 43 2.83 9.09 5.75
N LYS A 44 3.97 9.25 5.05
CA LYS A 44 4.05 10.12 3.86
C LYS A 44 3.07 9.71 2.77
N TRP A 45 2.92 8.41 2.50
CA TRP A 45 1.96 7.91 1.51
C TRP A 45 0.51 8.20 1.91
N PHE A 46 0.17 8.04 3.20
CA PHE A 46 -1.15 8.42 3.73
C PHE A 46 -1.43 9.91 3.54
N TYR A 47 -0.47 10.78 3.86
CA TYR A 47 -0.63 12.22 3.72
C TYR A 47 -0.74 12.66 2.24
N ASP A 48 0.11 12.11 1.36
CA ASP A 48 0.11 12.42 -0.08
C ASP A 48 -1.19 12.00 -0.77
N LYS A 49 -1.75 10.85 -0.38
CA LYS A 49 -2.97 10.29 -0.98
C LYS A 49 -4.26 10.67 -0.23
N GLY A 50 -4.16 11.43 0.86
CA GLY A 50 -5.31 11.78 1.67
C GLY A 50 -6.03 10.57 2.26
N ILE A 51 -5.30 9.49 2.57
CA ILE A 51 -5.88 8.25 3.08
C ILE A 51 -6.28 8.46 4.54
N PRO A 52 -7.55 8.21 4.91
CA PRO A 52 -7.99 8.26 6.30
C PRO A 52 -7.19 7.31 7.21
N PHE A 53 -6.82 7.77 8.41
CA PHE A 53 -5.97 6.97 9.31
C PHE A 53 -6.61 5.66 9.78
N ASN A 54 -7.94 5.57 9.77
CA ASN A 54 -8.64 4.31 10.06
C ASN A 54 -8.32 3.20 9.05
N ALA A 55 -7.81 3.52 7.85
CA ALA A 55 -7.36 2.52 6.89
C ALA A 55 -6.21 1.65 7.44
N ALA A 56 -5.40 2.16 8.38
CA ALA A 56 -4.37 1.37 9.05
C ALA A 56 -4.95 0.29 10.00
N ASN A 57 -6.22 0.40 10.40
CA ASN A 57 -6.93 -0.61 11.19
C ASN A 57 -7.52 -1.73 10.33
N SER A 58 -7.34 -1.67 9.01
CA SER A 58 -7.76 -2.74 8.11
C SER A 58 -7.11 -4.07 8.50
N PRO A 59 -7.86 -5.19 8.53
CA PRO A 59 -7.28 -6.50 8.80
C PRO A 59 -6.22 -6.92 7.76
N TYR A 60 -6.21 -6.27 6.59
CA TYR A 60 -5.23 -6.50 5.53
C TYR A 60 -3.91 -5.75 5.72
N PHE A 61 -3.87 -4.72 6.58
CA PHE A 61 -2.69 -3.87 6.74
C PHE A 61 -1.50 -4.60 7.40
N PRO A 62 -1.65 -5.31 8.54
CA PRO A 62 -0.54 -6.10 9.10
C PRO A 62 -0.05 -7.23 8.18
N PRO A 63 -0.92 -8.04 7.52
CA PRO A 63 -0.50 -9.04 6.54
C PRO A 63 0.26 -8.46 5.35
N MET A 64 -0.13 -7.28 4.85
CA MET A 64 0.59 -6.59 3.78
C MET A 64 2.03 -6.28 4.20
N VAL A 65 2.22 -5.68 5.38
CA VAL A 65 3.56 -5.36 5.92
C VAL A 65 4.38 -6.63 6.15
N SER A 66 3.78 -7.67 6.73
CA SER A 66 4.44 -8.96 6.96
C SER A 66 4.88 -9.62 5.64
N THR A 67 4.05 -9.54 4.60
CA THR A 67 4.37 -10.08 3.28
C THR A 67 5.51 -9.32 2.62
N ILE A 68 5.51 -7.98 2.68
CA ILE A 68 6.63 -7.16 2.20
C ILE A 68 7.94 -7.54 2.90
N GLN A 69 7.90 -7.71 4.22
CA GLN A 69 9.06 -8.13 5.01
C GLN A 69 9.55 -9.53 4.61
N ARG A 70 8.62 -10.48 4.39
CA ARG A 70 8.93 -11.86 4.01
C ARG A 70 9.55 -11.97 2.61
N VAL A 71 9.07 -11.18 1.65
CA VAL A 71 9.63 -11.13 0.29
C VAL A 71 11.04 -10.52 0.32
N GLY A 72 11.24 -9.51 1.17
CA GLY A 72 12.56 -8.90 1.38
C GLY A 72 12.96 -7.87 0.32
N PRO A 73 14.26 -7.52 0.26
CA PRO A 73 14.77 -6.51 -0.66
C PRO A 73 14.51 -6.85 -2.13
N GLY A 74 14.09 -5.85 -2.92
CA GLY A 74 13.79 -6.03 -4.34
C GLY A 74 12.32 -6.31 -4.65
N VAL A 75 11.45 -6.37 -3.63
CA VAL A 75 10.00 -6.37 -3.85
C VAL A 75 9.60 -5.15 -4.67
N LYS A 76 8.89 -5.39 -5.77
CA LYS A 76 8.31 -4.34 -6.60
C LYS A 76 6.88 -4.10 -6.12
N PRO A 77 6.49 -2.85 -5.82
CA PRO A 77 5.09 -2.55 -5.57
C PRO A 77 4.27 -2.86 -6.84
N PRO A 78 3.00 -3.27 -6.69
CA PRO A 78 2.13 -3.49 -7.84
C PRO A 78 1.94 -2.19 -8.61
N MET A 79 1.87 -2.30 -9.93
CA MET A 79 1.55 -1.19 -10.81
C MET A 79 0.04 -0.94 -10.83
N ALA A 80 -0.36 0.27 -11.24
CA ALA A 80 -1.77 0.64 -11.31
C ALA A 80 -2.59 -0.33 -12.17
N TYR A 81 -2.05 -0.76 -13.33
CA TYR A 81 -2.74 -1.73 -14.19
C TYR A 81 -2.93 -3.09 -13.52
N GLU A 82 -2.01 -3.50 -12.64
CA GLU A 82 -2.10 -4.78 -11.93
C GLU A 82 -3.21 -4.71 -10.88
N LEU A 83 -3.31 -3.58 -10.17
CA LEU A 83 -4.35 -3.31 -9.19
C LEU A 83 -5.75 -3.24 -9.82
N THR A 84 -5.88 -2.63 -11.01
CA THR A 84 -7.18 -2.48 -11.69
C THR A 84 -7.53 -3.63 -12.61
N GLY A 85 -6.57 -4.50 -12.93
CA GLY A 85 -6.75 -5.62 -13.86
C GLY A 85 -6.71 -6.95 -13.12
N PRO A 86 -5.60 -7.70 -13.19
CA PRO A 86 -5.50 -9.07 -12.68
C PRO A 86 -5.87 -9.19 -11.21
N ILE A 87 -5.37 -8.30 -10.33
CA ILE A 87 -5.64 -8.39 -8.88
C ILE A 87 -7.13 -8.14 -8.59
N LEU A 88 -7.76 -7.19 -9.28
CA LEU A 88 -9.20 -6.94 -9.13
C LEU A 88 -10.01 -8.14 -9.62
N ASN A 89 -9.63 -8.72 -10.76
CA ASN A 89 -10.30 -9.89 -11.32
C ASN A 89 -10.23 -11.09 -10.36
N GLU A 90 -9.06 -11.34 -9.76
CA GLU A 90 -8.92 -12.39 -8.74
C GLU A 90 -9.86 -12.18 -7.55
N LYS A 91 -10.00 -10.93 -7.08
CA LYS A 91 -10.94 -10.59 -5.99
C LYS A 91 -12.40 -10.76 -6.39
N VAL A 92 -12.75 -10.42 -7.63
CA VAL A 92 -14.10 -10.67 -8.15
C VAL A 92 -14.42 -12.16 -8.17
N GLU A 93 -13.50 -13.00 -8.62
CA GLU A 93 -13.71 -14.46 -8.65
C GLU A 93 -13.76 -15.06 -7.23
N GLU A 94 -12.92 -14.58 -6.31
CA GLU A 94 -12.98 -14.99 -4.89
C GLU A 94 -14.35 -14.69 -4.26
N VAL A 95 -14.89 -13.49 -4.50
CA VAL A 95 -16.21 -13.09 -4.00
C VAL A 95 -17.33 -13.89 -4.68
N LYS A 96 -17.26 -14.12 -6.00
CA LYS A 96 -18.24 -14.95 -6.71
C LYS A 96 -18.30 -16.37 -6.14
N LYS A 97 -17.13 -16.97 -5.90
CA LYS A 97 -17.05 -18.30 -5.30
C LYS A 97 -17.69 -18.32 -3.91
N TRP A 98 -17.38 -17.33 -3.08
CA TRP A 98 -17.97 -17.20 -1.74
C TRP A 98 -19.50 -17.05 -1.80
N ILE A 99 -20.02 -16.25 -2.74
CA ILE A 99 -21.47 -16.12 -2.97
C ILE A 99 -22.07 -17.47 -3.38
N GLU A 100 -21.43 -18.21 -4.26
CA GLU A 100 -21.94 -19.51 -4.73
C GLU A 100 -21.97 -20.56 -3.61
N GLU A 101 -20.93 -20.60 -2.77
CA GLU A 101 -20.92 -21.42 -1.55
C GLU A 101 -22.07 -21.03 -0.62
N TYR A 102 -22.32 -19.73 -0.45
CA TYR A 102 -23.42 -19.23 0.37
C TYR A 102 -24.80 -19.60 -0.21
N LYS A 103 -24.96 -19.55 -1.53
CA LYS A 103 -26.19 -19.95 -2.25
C LYS A 103 -26.59 -21.40 -1.99
N GLN A 104 -25.63 -22.29 -1.80
CA GLN A 104 -25.92 -23.70 -1.48
C GLN A 104 -26.68 -23.86 -0.16
N SER A 105 -26.58 -22.89 0.75
CA SER A 105 -27.34 -22.89 2.01
C SER A 105 -28.78 -22.38 1.87
N TRP A 106 -29.09 -21.62 0.81
CA TRP A 106 -30.37 -20.91 0.63
C TRP A 106 -31.61 -21.81 0.73
N PRO A 107 -31.64 -23.03 0.15
CA PRO A 107 -32.82 -23.90 0.23
C PRO A 107 -33.18 -24.31 1.67
N ARG A 108 -32.24 -24.24 2.62
CA ARG A 108 -32.43 -24.68 4.01
C ARG A 108 -32.76 -23.54 4.96
N THR A 109 -32.33 -22.31 4.66
CA THR A 109 -32.36 -21.18 5.59
C THR A 109 -33.32 -20.07 5.18
N GLY A 110 -33.85 -20.07 3.95
CA GLY A 110 -34.85 -19.08 3.51
C GLY A 110 -34.31 -17.64 3.52
N ILE A 111 -33.11 -17.44 2.97
CA ILE A 111 -32.43 -16.14 2.97
C ILE A 111 -33.01 -15.21 1.90
N THR A 112 -33.20 -13.92 2.24
CA THR A 112 -33.54 -12.84 1.31
C THR A 112 -32.33 -11.95 1.07
N LEU A 113 -31.97 -11.72 -0.20
CA LEU A 113 -30.90 -10.81 -0.59
C LEU A 113 -31.46 -9.40 -0.76
N MET A 114 -31.00 -8.45 0.05
CA MET A 114 -31.31 -7.04 -0.12
C MET A 114 -30.19 -6.36 -0.91
N SER A 115 -30.55 -5.70 -2.01
CA SER A 115 -29.68 -4.74 -2.71
C SER A 115 -30.17 -3.34 -2.39
N ASP A 116 -29.23 -2.43 -2.15
CA ASP A 116 -29.47 -0.99 -2.24
C ASP A 116 -29.61 -0.57 -3.72
#